data_AF-A0A7R9FFK0-F1
#
_entry.id   AF-A0A7R9FFK0-F1
#
_cell.length_a   1.000
_cell.length_b   1.000
_cell.length_c   1.000
_cell.angle_alpha   90.00
_cell.angle_beta   90.00
_cell.angle_gamma   90.00
#
_symmetry.space_group_name_H-M   'P 1'
#
loop_
_entity.id
_entity.type
_entity.pdbx_description
1 polymer ?
#
loop_
_entity_poly.entity_id
_entity_poly.type
_entity_poly.pdbx_seq_one_letter_code
_entity_poly.pdbx_strand_id
1 'polypeptide(L)'
;MQHEKGNEDAMIVFLADVWLDHFKVMEKLRQLFQGYSEFPPVAFVLMGNFLSSQHGSFHSSLLKTHLRALADLILQFPEIVDKSKFVLIPGPTDPASPNILP
;
A
#
# COMPACT_ATOMS: atom_id res chain seq x y z
N MET A 1 -15.67 -21.87 -10.58
CA MET A 1 -16.18 -20.73 -11.37
C MET A 1 -17.43 -20.05 -10.78
N GLN A 2 -17.97 -20.49 -9.65
CA GLN A 2 -19.24 -19.96 -9.11
C GLN A 2 -19.07 -18.86 -8.04
N HIS A 3 -17.85 -18.62 -7.56
CA HIS A 3 -17.57 -17.59 -6.54
C HIS A 3 -17.38 -16.17 -7.11
N GLU A 4 -16.88 -16.03 -8.36
CA GLU A 4 -16.67 -14.71 -8.98
C GLU A 4 -17.96 -14.03 -9.45
N LYS A 5 -19.01 -14.80 -9.77
CA LYS A 5 -20.27 -14.26 -10.33
C LYS A 5 -21.14 -13.49 -9.34
N GLY A 6 -20.78 -13.45 -8.06
CA GLY A 6 -21.56 -12.75 -7.01
C GLY A 6 -21.04 -11.35 -6.65
N ASN A 7 -19.90 -10.93 -7.20
CA ASN A 7 -19.26 -9.66 -6.86
C ASN A 7 -18.71 -9.00 -8.14
N GLU A 8 -19.59 -8.70 -9.10
CA GLU A 8 -19.22 -8.14 -10.40
C GLU A 8 -18.52 -6.77 -10.28
N ASP A 9 -18.71 -6.07 -9.15
CA ASP A 9 -18.05 -4.80 -8.81
C ASP A 9 -16.75 -4.98 -8.00
N ALA A 10 -16.27 -6.22 -7.83
CA ALA A 10 -15.03 -6.50 -7.12
C ALA A 10 -13.82 -5.86 -7.83
N MET A 11 -13.22 -4.85 -7.19
CA MET A 11 -12.00 -4.22 -7.68
C MET A 11 -10.81 -4.58 -6.81
N ILE A 12 -9.65 -4.82 -7.44
CA ILE A 12 -8.35 -4.89 -6.77
C ILE A 12 -7.46 -3.82 -7.39
N VAL A 13 -6.86 -2.97 -6.56
CA VAL A 13 -6.00 -1.87 -6.98
C VAL A 13 -4.55 -2.26 -6.78
N PHE A 14 -3.74 -2.16 -7.83
CA PHE A 14 -2.30 -2.44 -7.78
C PHE A 14 -1.51 -1.15 -7.93
N LEU A 15 -0.57 -0.91 -7.00
CA LEU A 15 0.31 0.24 -6.98
C LEU A 15 1.75 -0.27 -6.84
N ALA A 16 2.65 0.18 -7.71
CA ALA A 16 4.07 -0.18 -7.69
C ALA A 16 4.95 1.01 -7.36
N ASP A 17 6.16 0.76 -6.83
CA ASP A 17 7.15 1.77 -6.46
C ASP A 17 6.57 2.87 -5.54
N VAL A 18 5.86 2.41 -4.49
CA VAL A 18 5.19 3.31 -3.54
C VAL A 18 6.19 3.91 -2.56
N TRP A 19 6.97 4.90 -3.00
CA TRP A 19 7.97 5.60 -2.19
C TRP A 19 7.33 6.48 -1.10
N LEU A 20 7.15 5.93 0.10
CA LEU A 20 6.47 6.56 1.23
C LEU A 20 7.24 7.73 1.87
N ASP A 21 8.53 7.85 1.54
CA ASP A 21 9.40 8.98 1.92
C ASP A 21 9.20 10.21 1.03
N HIS A 22 8.54 10.07 -0.13
CA HIS A 22 8.17 11.18 -0.98
C HIS A 22 6.80 11.76 -0.59
N PHE A 23 6.78 13.03 -0.18
CA PHE A 23 5.53 13.72 0.20
C PHE A 23 4.46 13.67 -0.90
N LYS A 24 4.87 13.76 -2.17
CA LYS A 24 3.96 13.70 -3.33
C LYS A 24 3.25 12.35 -3.42
N VAL A 25 3.92 11.24 -3.07
CA VAL A 25 3.31 9.90 -3.08
C VAL A 25 2.24 9.83 -2.01
N MET A 26 2.52 10.31 -0.79
CA MET A 26 1.54 10.38 0.30
C MET A 26 0.33 11.26 -0.05
N GLU A 27 0.54 12.41 -0.69
CA GLU A 27 -0.57 13.26 -1.18
C GLU A 27 -1.43 12.54 -2.23
N LYS A 28 -0.80 11.80 -3.15
CA LYS A 28 -1.51 11.06 -4.20
C LYS A 28 -2.25 9.85 -3.65
N LEU A 29 -1.69 9.16 -2.67
CA LEU A 29 -2.38 8.10 -1.93
C LEU A 29 -3.63 8.65 -1.23
N ARG A 30 -3.53 9.84 -0.62
CA ARG A 30 -4.70 10.51 -0.02
C ARG A 30 -5.78 10.79 -1.06
N GLN A 31 -5.41 11.35 -2.21
CA GLN A 31 -6.36 11.63 -3.30
C GLN A 31 -7.01 10.34 -3.82
N LEU A 32 -6.23 9.26 -3.93
CA LEU A 32 -6.69 7.95 -4.36
C LEU A 32 -7.67 7.33 -3.36
N PHE A 33 -7.34 7.34 -2.06
CA PHE A 33 -8.26 6.88 -1.00
C PHE A 33 -9.53 7.72 -0.95
N GLN A 34 -9.43 9.03 -1.13
CA GLN A 34 -10.61 9.89 -1.22
C GLN A 34 -11.51 9.50 -2.39
N GLY A 35 -10.94 9.24 -3.58
CA GLY A 35 -11.70 8.79 -4.74
C GLY A 35 -12.35 7.42 -4.59
N TYR A 36 -11.71 6.51 -3.84
CA TYR A 36 -12.24 5.18 -3.57
C TYR A 36 -13.14 5.10 -2.33
N SER A 37 -13.32 6.19 -1.58
CA SER A 37 -14.15 6.13 -0.37
C SER A 37 -15.62 5.85 -0.66
N GLU A 38 -16.11 6.26 -1.83
CA GLU A 38 -17.49 6.00 -2.29
C GLU A 38 -17.67 4.55 -2.77
N PHE A 39 -16.64 3.97 -3.39
CA PHE A 39 -16.64 2.61 -3.92
C PHE A 39 -15.32 1.90 -3.56
N PRO A 40 -15.17 1.44 -2.31
CA PRO A 40 -13.90 0.89 -1.83
C PRO A 40 -13.59 -0.44 -2.52
N PRO A 41 -12.37 -0.63 -3.05
CA PRO A 41 -11.97 -1.89 -3.65
C PRO A 41 -11.85 -2.99 -2.59
N VAL A 42 -11.87 -4.24 -3.03
CA VAL A 42 -11.66 -5.42 -2.17
C VAL A 42 -10.26 -5.39 -1.55
N ALA A 43 -9.25 -4.98 -2.32
CA ALA A 43 -7.89 -4.86 -1.82
C ALA A 43 -7.06 -3.80 -2.54
N PHE A 44 -6.14 -3.19 -1.79
CA PHE A 44 -5.01 -2.42 -2.28
C PHE A 44 -3.74 -3.26 -2.15
N VAL A 45 -3.10 -3.55 -3.28
CA VAL A 45 -1.80 -4.22 -3.36
C VAL A 45 -0.75 -3.15 -3.58
N LEU A 46 -0.01 -2.82 -2.53
CA LEU A 46 1.09 -1.86 -2.56
C LEU A 46 2.39 -2.63 -2.68
N MET A 47 3.07 -2.45 -3.80
CA MET A 47 4.35 -3.08 -4.09
C MET A 47 5.46 -2.06 -3.87
N GLY A 48 6.48 -2.48 -3.13
CA GLY A 48 7.69 -1.72 -2.94
C GLY A 48 8.48 -1.55 -4.25
N ASN A 49 9.58 -0.82 -4.22
CA ASN A 49 10.29 -0.40 -3.00
C ASN A 49 9.51 0.68 -2.22
N PHE A 50 9.47 0.60 -0.89
CA PHE A 50 8.69 1.54 -0.08
C PHE A 50 9.46 2.83 0.30
N LEU A 51 10.77 2.84 0.09
CA LEU A 51 11.61 4.03 0.26
C LEU A 51 12.34 4.31 -1.06
N SER A 52 12.48 5.59 -1.42
CA SER A 52 13.12 6.04 -2.67
C SER A 52 14.62 5.70 -2.75
N SER A 53 15.26 5.50 -1.59
CA SER A 53 16.70 5.21 -1.50
C SER A 53 17.04 4.28 -0.34
N GLN A 54 18.21 3.65 -0.41
CA GLN A 54 18.73 2.81 0.67
C GLN A 54 19.35 3.70 1.75
N HIS A 55 18.90 3.52 2.99
CA HIS A 55 19.31 4.36 4.12
C HIS A 55 20.26 3.62 5.09
N GLY A 56 20.93 2.58 4.59
CA GLY A 56 21.86 1.76 5.37
C GLY A 56 21.24 1.22 6.66
N SER A 57 21.93 1.40 7.78
CA SER A 57 21.50 0.92 9.11
C SER A 57 20.17 1.51 9.61
N PHE A 58 19.77 2.69 9.13
CA PHE A 58 18.53 3.36 9.53
C PHE A 58 17.33 2.99 8.67
N HIS A 59 17.52 2.18 7.62
CA HIS A 59 16.50 1.89 6.63
C HIS A 59 15.26 1.22 7.25
N SER A 60 15.43 0.24 8.14
CA SER A 60 14.30 -0.40 8.82
C SER A 60 13.53 0.56 9.74
N SER A 61 14.23 1.42 10.49
CA SER A 61 13.58 2.40 11.36
C SER A 61 12.82 3.46 10.57
N LEU A 62 13.38 3.94 9.45
CA LEU A 62 12.70 4.90 8.58
C LEU A 62 11.48 4.27 7.93
N LEU A 63 11.61 3.05 7.39
CA LEU A 63 10.49 2.33 6.80
C LEU A 63 9.34 2.16 7.80
N LYS A 64 9.63 1.79 9.04
CA LYS A 64 8.61 1.69 10.11
C LYS A 64 7.90 3.03 10.34
N THR A 65 8.64 4.14 10.37
CA THR A 65 8.07 5.48 10.52
C THR A 65 7.14 5.83 9.36
N HIS A 66 7.55 5.55 8.12
CA HIS A 66 6.75 5.85 6.94
C HIS A 66 5.53 4.91 6.79
N LEU A 67 5.66 3.64 7.16
CA LEU A 67 4.52 2.72 7.23
C LEU A 67 3.51 3.14 8.31
N ARG A 68 3.97 3.73 9.43
CA ARG A 68 3.08 4.31 10.43
C ARG A 68 2.33 5.51 9.87
N ALA A 69 3.01 6.40 9.16
CA ALA A 69 2.36 7.53 8.49
C ALA A 69 1.34 7.09 7.44
N LEU A 70 1.61 6.00 6.70
CA LEU A 70 0.65 5.37 5.80
C LEU A 70 -0.57 4.83 6.55
N ALA A 71 -0.37 4.15 7.68
CA ALA A 71 -1.47 3.67 8.51
C ALA A 71 -2.33 4.83 9.04
N ASP A 72 -1.71 5.90 9.54
CA ASP A 72 -2.40 7.11 10.00
C ASP A 72 -3.18 7.80 8.86
N LEU A 73 -2.70 7.71 7.62
CA LEU A 73 -3.42 8.17 6.43
C LEU A 73 -4.65 7.30 6.14
N ILE A 74 -4.50 5.97 6.13
CA ILE A 74 -5.59 5.03 5.86
C ILE A 74 -6.70 5.17 6.90
N LEU A 75 -6.35 5.36 8.18
CA LEU A 75 -7.30 5.54 9.28
C LEU A 75 -8.21 6.77 9.13
N GLN A 76 -7.87 7.72 8.27
CA GLN A 76 -8.73 8.86 7.95
C GLN A 76 -9.92 8.49 7.04
N PHE A 77 -9.95 7.26 6.50
CA PHE A 77 -10.98 6.78 5.56
C PHE A 77 -11.68 5.52 6.12
N PRO A 78 -12.69 5.66 7.01
CA PRO A 78 -13.34 4.53 7.68
C PRO A 78 -13.92 3.48 6.73
N GLU A 79 -14.51 3.90 5.61
CA GLU A 79 -15.08 3.00 4.60
C GLU A 79 -14.03 2.07 3.98
N ILE A 80 -12.82 2.61 3.74
CA ILE A 80 -11.70 1.82 3.21
C ILE A 80 -11.16 0.87 4.29
N VAL A 81 -11.07 1.32 5.54
CA VAL A 81 -10.60 0.49 6.66
C VAL A 81 -11.52 -0.72 6.87
N ASP A 82 -12.83 -0.53 6.74
CA ASP A 82 -13.82 -1.58 6.94
C ASP A 82 -13.87 -2.57 5.77
N LYS A 83 -13.87 -2.06 4.53
CA LYS A 83 -14.20 -2.84 3.34
C LYS A 83 -12.99 -3.31 2.53
N SER A 84 -11.84 -2.64 2.62
CA SER A 84 -10.64 -2.95 1.84
C SER A 84 -9.58 -3.67 2.65
N LYS A 85 -8.83 -4.57 2.00
CA LYS A 85 -7.61 -5.18 2.56
C LYS A 85 -6.36 -4.52 2.00
N PHE A 86 -5.31 -4.39 2.81
CA PHE A 86 -4.01 -3.88 2.35
C PHE A 86 -3.00 -5.02 2.30
N VAL A 87 -2.44 -5.24 1.11
CA VAL A 87 -1.37 -6.23 0.87
C VAL A 87 -0.10 -5.45 0.57
N LEU A 88 0.89 -5.57 1.45
CA LEU A 88 2.21 -4.96 1.27
C LEU A 88 3.16 -6.02 0.69
N ILE A 89 3.67 -5.78 -0.51
CA ILE A 89 4.63 -6.66 -1.17
C ILE A 89 5.99 -5.95 -1.13
N PRO A 90 7.01 -6.49 -0.42
CA PRO A 90 8.32 -5.86 -0.35
C PRO A 90 9.00 -5.90 -1.73
N GLY A 91 9.66 -4.81 -2.08
CA GLY A 91 10.53 -4.75 -3.24
C GLY A 91 11.94 -5.29 -2.93
N PRO A 92 12.80 -5.42 -3.95
CA PRO A 92 14.15 -5.98 -3.83
C PRO A 92 15.09 -5.15 -2.95
N THR A 93 14.80 -3.86 -2.69
CA THR A 93 15.62 -3.04 -1.78
C THR A 93 15.04 -2.92 -0.38
N ASP A 94 13.86 -3.50 -0.12
CA ASP A 94 13.24 -3.48 1.19
C ASP A 94 13.86 -4.57 2.09
N PRO A 95 14.02 -4.32 3.41
CA PRO A 95 14.81 -5.18 4.29
C PRO A 95 14.18 -6.56 4.55
N ALA A 96 12.95 -6.78 4.08
CA ALA A 96 12.22 -8.04 4.18
C ALA A 96 12.35 -8.92 2.92
N SER A 97 13.07 -8.48 1.88
CA SER A 97 13.34 -9.29 0.69
C SER A 97 14.60 -10.14 0.93
N PRO A 98 14.50 -11.46 1.15
CA PRO A 98 15.59 -12.33 0.76
C PRO A 98 15.77 -12.17 -0.76
N ASN A 99 17.00 -11.97 -1.22
CA ASN A 99 17.36 -11.97 -2.65
C ASN A 99 17.27 -13.39 -3.27
N ILE A 100 16.22 -14.12 -2.90
CA ILE A 100 15.95 -15.50 -3.25
C ILE A 100 14.45 -15.55 -3.55
N LEU A 101 14.12 -15.73 -4.84
CA LEU A 101 12.74 -15.93 -5.28
C LEU A 101 12.38 -17.42 -5.11
N PRO A 102 11.14 -17.76 -4.71
CA PRO A 102 10.62 -19.13 -4.82
C PRO A 102 10.49 -19.59 -6.28
#